data_AF-A0A1L9WZ49-F1
#
_entry.id   AF-A0A1L9WZ49-F1
#
_cell.length_a   1.000
_cell.length_b   1.000
_cell.length_c   1.000
_cell.angle_alpha   90.00
_cell.angle_beta   90.00
_cell.angle_gamma   90.00
#
_symmetry.space_group_name_H-M   'P 1'
#
loop_
_entity.id
_entity.type
_entity.pdbx_description
1 polymer ?
#
loop_
_entity_poly.entity_id
_entity_poly.type
_entity_poly.pdbx_seq_one_letter_code
_entity_poly.pdbx_strand_id
1 'polypeptide(L)'
;MFEINAHALGSKFFSEGAKLVDQMFERIDLLLEEEDETLVCVIIDEIETLAARRDRALSSNEPFDAIRAVNALLTGLDKIKAHPNVIVVCTSNLLTALDPAFLDRVDIKQCVPNLSSRSIYRIYKDCLEEMSRNRIIEGAAFEVKLLQPDDPQTRLSYMEEPAEQLMLPTYDEMIVNYPMFPEAIPTLLAEAVSESLGLSGRTVRRLPILSLVMYGEEGRSDIRKAVDALRKGIAAEKMTNQLEQAD
;
A
#
# COMPACT_ATOMS: atom_id res chain seq x y z
N MET A 1 11.63 18.10 -1.88
CA MET A 1 11.12 16.82 -2.40
C MET A 1 10.45 17.10 -3.73
N PHE A 2 10.89 16.43 -4.79
CA PHE A 2 10.29 16.48 -6.12
C PHE A 2 9.53 15.19 -6.36
N GLU A 3 8.24 15.27 -6.65
CA GLU A 3 7.42 14.13 -7.05
C GLU A 3 7.07 14.25 -8.52
N ILE A 4 7.40 13.20 -9.28
CA ILE A 4 7.25 13.13 -10.72
C ILE A 4 6.36 11.94 -11.02
N ASN A 5 5.15 12.21 -11.51
CA ASN A 5 4.30 11.15 -12.04
C ASN A 5 4.65 10.93 -13.52
N ALA A 6 5.31 9.80 -13.79
CA ALA A 6 5.80 9.47 -15.12
C ALA A 6 4.64 9.24 -16.12
N HIS A 7 3.48 8.76 -15.68
CA HIS A 7 2.31 8.55 -16.54
C HIS A 7 1.66 9.86 -17.01
N ALA A 8 1.60 10.87 -16.14
CA ALA A 8 1.19 12.23 -16.51
C ALA A 8 2.18 12.86 -17.51
N LEU A 9 3.47 12.51 -17.41
CA LEU A 9 4.53 12.91 -18.34
C LEU A 9 4.55 12.11 -19.65
N GLY A 10 3.99 10.89 -19.72
CA GLY A 10 3.88 10.12 -20.97
C GLY A 10 2.66 10.54 -21.79
N SER A 11 1.50 10.66 -21.14
CA SER A 11 0.20 10.84 -21.81
C SER A 11 -0.04 12.22 -22.43
N LYS A 12 0.45 13.30 -21.82
CA LYS A 12 0.32 14.67 -22.36
C LYS A 12 1.36 15.02 -23.44
N PHE A 13 2.37 14.17 -23.65
CA PHE A 13 3.65 14.60 -24.23
C PHE A 13 4.18 13.69 -25.34
N PHE A 14 3.28 13.02 -26.05
CA PHE A 14 3.60 12.12 -27.17
C PHE A 14 4.42 12.77 -28.31
N SER A 15 4.64 14.10 -28.28
CA SER A 15 5.56 14.82 -29.19
C SER A 15 6.66 15.67 -28.51
N GLU A 16 6.65 15.87 -27.18
CA GLU A 16 7.60 16.75 -26.46
C GLU A 16 8.28 16.11 -25.23
N GLY A 17 8.02 14.82 -24.96
CA GLY A 17 8.43 14.15 -23.72
C GLY A 17 9.92 14.29 -23.37
N ALA A 18 10.82 14.11 -24.34
CA ALA A 18 12.27 14.21 -24.11
C ALA A 18 12.70 15.60 -23.61
N LYS A 19 12.17 16.68 -24.22
CA LYS A 19 12.53 18.06 -23.86
C LYS A 19 12.09 18.40 -22.44
N LEU A 20 10.95 17.86 -22.01
CA LEU A 20 10.44 18.11 -20.66
C LEU A 20 11.19 17.32 -19.59
N VAL A 21 11.59 16.09 -19.92
CA VAL A 21 12.51 15.33 -19.09
C VAL A 21 13.83 16.08 -18.92
N ASP A 22 14.40 16.60 -20.01
CA ASP A 22 15.61 17.43 -19.95
C ASP A 22 15.41 18.68 -19.07
N GLN A 23 14.36 19.46 -19.31
CA GLN A 23 14.06 20.67 -18.52
C GLN A 23 13.83 20.37 -17.03
N MET A 24 13.25 19.22 -16.72
CA MET A 24 13.04 18.78 -15.35
C MET A 24 14.38 18.47 -14.67
N PHE A 25 15.26 17.70 -15.32
CA PHE A 25 16.58 17.41 -14.77
C PHE A 25 17.48 18.63 -14.72
N GLU A 26 17.38 19.58 -15.66
CA GLU A 26 18.06 20.86 -15.59
C GLU A 26 17.67 21.65 -14.35
N ARG A 27 16.38 21.70 -13.99
CA ARG A 27 15.94 22.37 -12.76
C ARG A 27 16.44 21.66 -11.51
N ILE A 28 16.43 20.34 -11.50
CA ILE A 28 16.94 19.56 -10.36
C ILE A 28 18.44 19.80 -10.19
N ASP A 29 19.19 19.79 -11.29
CA ASP A 29 20.63 20.03 -11.28
C ASP A 29 20.98 21.45 -10.80
N LEU A 30 20.28 22.48 -11.29
CA LEU A 30 20.46 23.85 -10.79
C LEU A 30 20.22 23.95 -9.28
N LEU A 31 19.18 23.29 -8.77
CA LEU A 31 18.91 23.27 -7.34
C LEU A 31 19.98 22.53 -6.54
N LEU A 32 20.55 21.45 -7.09
CA LEU A 32 21.65 20.73 -6.46
C LEU A 32 22.94 21.56 -6.41
N GLU A 33 23.17 22.40 -7.42
CA GLU A 33 24.29 23.35 -7.47
C GLU A 33 24.11 24.52 -6.49
N GLU A 34 22.89 25.05 -6.35
CA GLU A 34 22.58 26.19 -5.48
C GLU A 34 22.53 25.80 -3.99
N GLU A 35 22.14 24.56 -3.67
CA GLU A 35 21.83 24.09 -2.31
C GLU A 35 22.64 22.82 -1.96
N ASP A 36 23.97 22.93 -1.89
CA ASP A 36 24.90 21.80 -1.68
C ASP A 36 24.80 21.12 -0.30
N GLU A 37 24.28 21.82 0.72
CA GLU A 37 24.02 21.26 2.05
C GLU A 37 22.64 20.59 2.19
N THR A 38 21.76 20.73 1.19
CA THR A 38 20.38 20.23 1.25
C THR A 38 20.26 18.86 0.58
N LEU A 39 19.67 17.89 1.28
CA LEU A 39 19.31 16.59 0.69
C LEU A 39 18.11 16.74 -0.26
N VAL A 40 18.34 16.52 -1.55
CA VAL A 40 17.28 16.52 -2.57
C VAL A 40 16.80 15.09 -2.81
N CYS A 41 15.52 14.86 -2.53
CA CYS A 41 14.84 13.60 -2.86
C CYS A 41 13.97 13.77 -4.10
N VAL A 42 14.24 12.97 -5.13
CA VAL A 42 13.51 12.90 -6.39
C VAL A 42 12.74 11.58 -6.42
N ILE A 43 11.41 11.65 -6.49
CA ILE A 43 10.53 10.47 -6.57
C ILE A 43 9.94 10.41 -7.96
N ILE A 44 10.12 9.29 -8.65
CA ILE A 44 9.54 9.03 -9.97
C ILE A 44 8.60 7.83 -9.87
N ASP A 45 7.30 8.09 -9.93
CA ASP A 45 6.27 7.07 -9.85
C ASP A 45 5.96 6.50 -11.24
N GLU A 46 5.76 5.19 -11.34
CA GLU A 46 5.45 4.47 -12.60
C GLU A 46 6.52 4.64 -13.68
N ILE A 47 7.81 4.50 -13.31
CA ILE A 47 8.95 4.77 -14.20
C ILE A 47 8.92 3.96 -15.50
N GLU A 48 8.18 2.84 -15.56
CA GLU A 48 7.96 2.07 -16.78
C GLU A 48 7.36 2.85 -17.94
N THR A 49 6.66 3.97 -17.68
CA THR A 49 6.12 4.81 -18.75
C THR A 49 7.19 5.69 -19.40
N LEU A 50 8.30 5.97 -18.71
CA LEU A 50 9.43 6.77 -19.21
C LEU A 50 10.65 5.93 -19.59
N ALA A 51 10.87 4.81 -18.89
CA ALA A 51 11.99 3.89 -19.07
C ALA A 51 11.57 2.61 -19.79
N ALA A 52 10.58 2.68 -20.69
CA ALA A 52 10.09 1.52 -21.43
C ALA A 52 11.17 0.91 -22.35
N ARG A 53 11.16 -0.42 -22.50
CA ARG A 53 12.05 -1.14 -23.42
C ARG A 53 11.94 -0.62 -24.86
N ARG A 54 13.08 -0.24 -25.43
CA ARG A 54 13.23 0.27 -26.81
C ARG A 54 12.78 -0.75 -27.86
N ASP A 55 12.98 -2.04 -27.61
CA ASP A 55 12.67 -3.12 -28.57
C ASP A 55 11.16 -3.23 -28.85
N ARG A 56 10.33 -2.94 -27.84
CA ARG A 56 8.87 -2.90 -28.01
C ARG A 56 8.45 -1.72 -28.87
N ALA A 57 9.06 -0.55 -28.64
CA ALA A 57 8.82 0.67 -29.43
C ALA A 57 9.19 0.51 -30.91
N LEU A 58 10.21 -0.29 -31.25
CA LEU A 58 10.61 -0.57 -32.64
C LEU A 58 9.62 -1.48 -33.40
N SER A 59 8.77 -2.23 -32.70
CA SER A 59 7.82 -3.18 -33.27
C SER A 59 6.40 -2.61 -33.40
N SER A 60 6.04 -1.68 -32.54
CA SER A 60 4.84 -0.86 -32.63
C SER A 60 5.11 0.36 -33.52
N ASN A 61 4.09 0.89 -34.19
CA ASN A 61 4.17 2.19 -34.90
C ASN A 61 4.32 3.40 -33.93
N GLU A 62 4.81 3.16 -32.69
CA GLU A 62 5.06 4.18 -31.67
C GLU A 62 6.45 4.80 -31.86
N PRO A 63 6.60 6.10 -31.57
CA PRO A 63 7.55 6.94 -32.26
C PRO A 63 8.95 6.88 -31.62
N PHE A 64 9.96 7.22 -32.42
CA PHE A 64 11.33 7.57 -31.98
C PHE A 64 11.38 8.46 -30.73
N ASP A 65 10.30 9.19 -30.43
CA ASP A 65 10.15 10.06 -29.27
C ASP A 65 10.18 9.30 -27.93
N ALA A 66 9.66 8.08 -27.86
CA ALA A 66 9.78 7.25 -26.65
C ALA A 66 11.25 6.89 -26.37
N ILE A 67 12.00 6.51 -27.41
CA ILE A 67 13.44 6.22 -27.31
C ILE A 67 14.22 7.48 -26.90
N ARG A 68 13.85 8.65 -27.44
CA ARG A 68 14.44 9.94 -27.05
C ARG A 68 14.14 10.27 -25.58
N ALA A 69 12.93 10.03 -25.10
CA ALA A 69 12.57 10.25 -23.71
C ALA A 69 13.36 9.34 -22.76
N VAL A 70 13.54 8.05 -23.10
CA VAL A 70 14.41 7.13 -22.34
C VAL A 70 15.85 7.66 -22.29
N ASN A 71 16.40 8.11 -23.42
CA ASN A 71 17.77 8.65 -23.45
C ASN A 71 17.91 9.95 -22.64
N ALA A 72 16.94 10.86 -22.71
CA ALA A 72 16.88 12.07 -21.91
C ALA A 72 16.86 11.72 -20.40
N LEU A 73 16.03 10.74 -20.01
CA LEU A 73 15.97 10.24 -18.64
C LEU A 73 17.32 9.69 -18.17
N LEU A 74 17.95 8.80 -18.94
CA LEU A 74 19.24 8.22 -18.57
C LEU A 74 20.34 9.29 -18.45
N THR A 75 20.35 10.24 -19.39
CA THR A 75 21.31 11.36 -19.38
C THR A 75 21.09 12.26 -18.16
N GLY A 76 19.84 12.58 -17.84
CA GLY A 76 19.47 13.37 -16.67
C GLY A 76 19.86 12.70 -15.36
N LEU A 77 19.62 11.38 -15.23
CA LEU A 77 20.06 10.59 -14.08
C LEU A 77 21.58 10.56 -13.93
N ASP A 78 22.31 10.36 -15.04
CA ASP A 78 23.78 10.36 -15.04
C ASP A 78 24.34 11.73 -14.64
N LYS A 79 23.67 12.82 -15.02
CA LYS A 79 24.05 14.19 -14.65
C LYS A 79 23.91 14.42 -13.14
N ILE A 80 22.73 14.15 -12.60
CA ILE A 80 22.47 14.42 -11.17
C ILE A 80 23.24 13.48 -10.24
N LYS A 81 23.64 12.30 -10.71
CA LYS A 81 24.47 11.33 -9.96
C LYS A 81 25.81 11.90 -9.49
N ALA A 82 26.32 12.96 -10.13
CA ALA A 82 27.55 13.63 -9.70
C ALA A 82 27.43 14.33 -8.33
N HIS A 83 26.20 14.63 -7.89
CA HIS A 83 25.92 15.34 -6.64
C HIS A 83 25.78 14.36 -5.47
N PRO A 84 26.51 14.53 -4.35
CA PRO A 84 26.46 13.61 -3.21
C PRO A 84 25.19 13.77 -2.36
N ASN A 85 24.44 14.85 -2.53
CA ASN A 85 23.25 15.24 -1.77
C ASN A 85 21.92 14.90 -2.49
N VAL A 86 21.93 13.99 -3.47
CA VAL A 86 20.70 13.54 -4.16
C VAL A 86 20.36 12.09 -3.88
N ILE A 87 19.06 11.81 -3.69
CA ILE A 87 18.50 10.45 -3.67
C ILE A 87 17.36 10.39 -4.70
N VAL A 88 17.41 9.38 -5.57
CA VAL A 88 16.35 9.10 -6.54
C VAL A 88 15.62 7.82 -6.13
N VAL A 89 14.30 7.89 -5.97
CA VAL A 89 13.43 6.76 -5.67
C VAL A 89 12.46 6.57 -6.82
N CYS A 90 12.49 5.39 -7.43
CA CYS A 90 11.56 5.06 -8.51
C CYS A 90 10.64 3.92 -8.09
N THR A 91 9.38 3.97 -8.50
CA THR A 91 8.44 2.84 -8.39
C THR A 91 8.17 2.26 -9.78
N SER A 92 7.87 0.96 -9.83
CA SER A 92 7.42 0.34 -11.07
C SER A 92 6.47 -0.82 -10.80
N ASN A 93 5.39 -0.90 -11.57
CA ASN A 93 4.50 -2.06 -11.57
C ASN A 93 4.95 -3.13 -12.58
N LEU A 94 5.81 -2.78 -13.53
CA LEU A 94 6.20 -3.63 -14.67
C LEU A 94 7.72 -3.74 -14.82
N LEU A 95 8.38 -4.45 -13.89
CA LEU A 95 9.84 -4.64 -13.90
C LEU A 95 10.37 -5.19 -15.24
N THR A 96 9.62 -6.09 -15.90
CA THR A 96 10.03 -6.69 -17.18
C THR A 96 9.90 -5.76 -18.38
N ALA A 97 9.15 -4.66 -18.24
CA ALA A 97 8.96 -3.65 -19.27
C ALA A 97 10.07 -2.58 -19.26
N LEU A 98 10.93 -2.57 -18.24
CA LEU A 98 11.99 -1.58 -18.09
C LEU A 98 13.19 -1.83 -19.01
N ASP A 99 13.76 -0.72 -19.49
CA ASP A 99 14.97 -0.68 -20.28
C ASP A 99 16.17 -1.23 -19.48
N PRO A 100 16.97 -2.15 -20.06
CA PRO A 100 18.13 -2.72 -19.38
C PRO A 100 19.14 -1.67 -18.92
N ALA A 101 19.38 -0.61 -19.70
CA ALA A 101 20.35 0.42 -19.35
C ALA A 101 19.87 1.29 -18.17
N PHE A 102 18.56 1.42 -17.97
CA PHE A 102 18.02 2.00 -16.74
C PHE A 102 18.29 1.07 -15.55
N LEU A 103 17.98 -0.22 -15.68
CA LEU A 103 18.20 -1.21 -14.62
C LEU A 103 19.67 -1.33 -14.20
N ASP A 104 20.62 -1.13 -15.11
CA ASP A 104 22.06 -1.13 -14.80
C ASP A 104 22.51 0.07 -13.95
N ARG A 105 21.73 1.16 -13.93
CA ARG A 105 21.99 2.36 -13.11
C ARG A 105 21.33 2.32 -11.73
N VAL A 106 20.44 1.37 -11.49
CA VAL A 106 19.74 1.24 -10.21
C VAL A 106 20.63 0.50 -9.21
N ASP A 107 21.04 1.21 -8.15
CA ASP A 107 21.87 0.65 -7.09
C ASP A 107 21.10 -0.38 -6.23
N ILE A 108 19.84 -0.10 -5.90
CA ILE A 108 19.00 -0.95 -5.04
C ILE A 108 17.69 -1.30 -5.76
N LYS A 109 17.46 -2.60 -5.98
CA LYS A 109 16.24 -3.14 -6.56
C LYS A 109 15.44 -3.85 -5.48
N GLN A 110 14.40 -3.19 -4.96
CA GLN A 110 13.53 -3.77 -3.94
C GLN A 110 12.18 -4.16 -4.53
N CYS A 111 11.86 -5.45 -4.49
CA CYS A 111 10.52 -5.93 -4.79
C CYS A 111 9.64 -5.77 -3.54
N VAL A 112 8.51 -5.08 -3.68
CA VAL A 112 7.50 -4.96 -2.62
C VAL A 112 6.49 -6.10 -2.79
N PRO A 113 6.47 -7.09 -1.87
CA PRO A 113 5.57 -8.23 -2.01
C PRO A 113 4.12 -7.82 -1.71
N ASN A 114 3.19 -8.68 -2.12
CA ASN A 114 1.80 -8.60 -1.67
C ASN A 114 1.70 -8.68 -0.13
N LEU A 115 0.62 -8.11 0.41
CA LEU A 115 0.42 -8.07 1.85
C LEU A 115 0.26 -9.49 2.43
N SER A 116 0.98 -9.74 3.52
CA SER A 116 0.80 -10.94 4.34
C SER A 116 -0.38 -10.79 5.30
N SER A 117 -0.90 -11.90 5.85
CA SER A 117 -1.97 -11.87 6.86
C SER A 117 -1.62 -10.94 8.03
N ARG A 118 -0.36 -10.98 8.50
CA ARG A 118 0.12 -10.11 9.57
C ARG A 118 0.03 -8.63 9.20
N SER A 119 0.38 -8.26 7.97
CA SER A 119 0.30 -6.88 7.49
C SER A 119 -1.15 -6.41 7.32
N ILE A 120 -2.02 -7.25 6.76
CA ILE A 120 -3.46 -6.95 6.61
C ILE A 120 -4.10 -6.77 7.99
N TYR A 121 -3.83 -7.69 8.93
CA TYR A 121 -4.35 -7.61 10.29
C TYR A 121 -3.94 -6.30 10.96
N ARG A 122 -2.66 -5.91 10.82
CA ARG A 122 -2.18 -4.63 11.34
C ARG A 122 -2.92 -3.45 10.72
N ILE A 123 -3.12 -3.43 9.40
CA ILE A 123 -3.86 -2.35 8.73
C ILE A 123 -5.29 -2.27 9.26
N TYR A 124 -6.00 -3.39 9.35
CA TYR A 124 -7.36 -3.40 9.88
C TYR A 124 -7.44 -2.99 11.33
N LYS A 125 -6.53 -3.49 12.18
CA LYS A 125 -6.39 -3.05 13.57
C LYS A 125 -6.21 -1.54 13.64
N ASP A 126 -5.24 -0.99 12.94
CA ASP A 126 -4.94 0.45 12.95
C ASP A 126 -6.18 1.24 12.48
N CYS A 127 -6.85 0.82 11.40
CA CYS A 127 -8.06 1.47 10.92
C CYS A 127 -9.22 1.44 11.93
N LEU A 128 -9.50 0.29 12.55
CA LEU A 128 -10.60 0.13 13.50
C LEU A 128 -10.34 0.89 14.81
N GLU A 129 -9.10 0.89 15.30
CA GLU A 129 -8.71 1.65 16.49
C GLU A 129 -8.73 3.17 16.23
N GLU A 130 -8.35 3.63 15.03
CA GLU A 130 -8.52 5.03 14.64
C GLU A 130 -10.01 5.42 14.55
N MET A 131 -10.88 4.55 14.04
CA MET A 131 -12.33 4.79 14.04
C MET A 131 -12.89 4.90 15.46
N SER A 132 -12.42 4.06 16.37
CA SER A 132 -12.79 4.14 17.78
C SER A 132 -12.33 5.45 18.42
N ARG A 133 -11.08 5.87 18.16
CA ARG A 133 -10.54 7.17 18.62
C ARG A 133 -11.36 8.36 18.12
N ASN A 134 -11.89 8.28 16.90
CA ASN A 134 -12.77 9.29 16.32
C ASN A 134 -14.26 9.11 16.68
N ARG A 135 -14.59 8.20 17.61
CA ARG A 135 -15.95 7.92 18.12
C ARG A 135 -16.94 7.44 17.05
N ILE A 136 -16.42 6.84 15.97
CA ILE A 136 -17.21 6.18 14.91
C ILE A 136 -17.65 4.80 15.38
N ILE A 137 -16.74 4.07 16.04
CA ILE A 137 -16.97 2.75 16.63
C ILE A 137 -16.80 2.84 18.15
N GLU A 138 -17.56 2.06 18.91
CA GLU A 138 -17.41 1.98 20.37
C GLU A 138 -16.09 1.30 20.79
N GLY A 139 -15.52 1.71 21.92
CA GLY A 139 -14.32 1.12 22.45
C GLY A 139 -14.59 -0.21 23.17
N ALA A 140 -13.71 -1.18 22.98
CA ALA A 140 -13.77 -2.49 23.62
C ALA A 140 -12.36 -3.02 23.89
N ALA A 141 -12.22 -3.79 24.96
CA ALA A 141 -11.02 -4.55 25.29
C ALA A 141 -11.34 -6.05 25.33
N PHE A 142 -10.34 -6.87 25.00
CA PHE A 142 -10.47 -8.31 24.87
C PHE A 142 -9.45 -9.00 25.76
N GLU A 143 -9.90 -9.98 26.53
CA GLU A 143 -8.99 -10.74 27.40
C GLU A 143 -9.38 -12.21 27.44
N VAL A 144 -8.38 -13.08 27.56
CA VAL A 144 -8.55 -14.51 27.78
C VAL A 144 -8.03 -14.83 29.18
N LYS A 145 -8.94 -15.20 30.08
CA LYS A 145 -8.63 -15.49 31.49
C LYS A 145 -8.92 -16.94 31.84
N LEU A 146 -8.29 -17.41 32.92
CA LEU A 146 -8.71 -18.63 33.61
C LEU A 146 -10.01 -18.36 34.36
N LEU A 147 -11.03 -19.20 34.19
CA LEU A 147 -12.31 -19.07 34.93
C LEU A 147 -12.10 -19.14 36.46
N GLN A 148 -11.20 -20.01 36.92
CA GLN A 148 -10.83 -20.16 38.33
C GLN A 148 -9.29 -20.27 38.43
N PRO A 149 -8.58 -19.17 38.72
CA PRO A 149 -7.11 -19.14 38.71
C PRO A 149 -6.44 -20.15 39.65
N ASP A 150 -7.13 -20.55 40.73
CA ASP A 150 -6.63 -21.48 41.73
C ASP A 150 -6.86 -22.97 41.37
N ASP A 151 -7.57 -23.25 40.28
CA ASP A 151 -7.83 -24.61 39.79
C ASP A 151 -6.95 -24.95 38.57
N PRO A 152 -6.00 -25.90 38.70
CA PRO A 152 -5.14 -26.34 37.59
C PRO A 152 -5.89 -26.94 36.38
N GLN A 153 -7.16 -27.34 36.55
CA GLN A 153 -8.01 -27.89 35.48
C GLN A 153 -8.99 -26.86 34.90
N THR A 154 -8.94 -25.61 35.37
CA THR A 154 -9.86 -24.58 34.93
C THR A 154 -9.76 -24.35 33.42
N ARG A 155 -10.91 -24.08 32.79
CA ARG A 155 -10.96 -23.72 31.38
C ARG A 155 -10.63 -22.24 31.19
N LEU A 156 -10.11 -21.91 30.01
CA LEU A 156 -9.99 -20.53 29.55
C LEU A 156 -11.37 -19.97 29.19
N SER A 157 -11.56 -18.69 29.41
CA SER A 157 -12.75 -17.93 29.06
C SER A 157 -12.36 -16.64 28.37
N TYR A 158 -13.05 -16.35 27.28
CA TYR A 158 -12.95 -15.10 26.54
C TYR A 158 -13.91 -14.06 27.12
N MET A 159 -13.42 -12.85 27.32
CA MET A 159 -14.17 -11.72 27.84
C MET A 159 -14.07 -10.52 26.89
N GLU A 160 -15.22 -9.86 26.68
CA GLU A 160 -15.35 -8.57 26.01
C GLU A 160 -15.82 -7.54 27.03
N GLU A 161 -15.04 -6.48 27.23
CA GLU A 161 -15.38 -5.41 28.17
C GLU A 161 -15.43 -4.06 27.42
N PRO A 162 -16.46 -3.22 27.66
CA PRO A 162 -16.50 -1.86 27.13
C PRO A 162 -15.29 -1.05 27.63
N ALA A 163 -14.68 -0.30 26.73
CA ALA A 163 -13.51 0.53 27.03
C ALA A 163 -13.66 1.92 26.40
N GLU A 164 -12.85 2.89 26.85
CA GLU A 164 -12.84 4.24 26.26
C GLU A 164 -12.37 4.20 24.79
N GLN A 165 -11.42 3.31 24.50
CA GLN A 165 -10.86 3.10 23.17
C GLN A 165 -10.83 1.61 22.85
N LEU A 166 -10.97 1.27 21.58
CA LEU A 166 -10.77 -0.09 21.08
C LEU A 166 -9.31 -0.49 21.22
N MET A 167 -9.06 -1.65 21.83
CA MET A 167 -7.73 -2.23 22.03
C MET A 167 -7.72 -3.66 21.47
N LEU A 168 -7.41 -3.81 20.19
CA LEU A 168 -7.26 -5.12 19.58
C LEU A 168 -5.89 -5.72 19.92
N PRO A 169 -5.77 -7.04 20.12
CA PRO A 169 -4.47 -7.68 20.27
C PRO A 169 -3.66 -7.53 18.98
N THR A 170 -2.35 -7.69 19.07
CA THR A 170 -1.49 -7.87 17.89
C THR A 170 -1.80 -9.20 17.20
N TYR A 171 -1.37 -9.33 15.93
CA TYR A 171 -1.55 -10.59 15.18
C TYR A 171 -0.94 -11.81 15.90
N ASP A 172 0.21 -11.64 16.56
CA ASP A 172 0.87 -12.73 17.28
C ASP A 172 0.09 -13.12 18.55
N GLU A 173 -0.35 -12.12 19.32
CA GLU A 173 -1.22 -12.35 20.49
C GLU A 173 -2.55 -13.00 20.08
N MET A 174 -3.11 -12.60 18.93
CA MET A 174 -4.31 -13.22 18.36
C MET A 174 -4.10 -14.71 18.10
N ILE A 175 -3.01 -15.09 17.41
CA ILE A 175 -2.71 -16.49 17.08
C ILE A 175 -2.48 -17.34 18.34
N VAL A 176 -1.83 -16.77 19.35
CA VAL A 176 -1.48 -17.52 20.58
C VAL A 176 -2.67 -17.65 21.51
N ASN A 177 -3.41 -16.56 21.74
CA ASN A 177 -4.38 -16.50 22.85
C ASN A 177 -5.82 -16.82 22.43
N TYR A 178 -6.17 -16.60 21.16
CA TYR A 178 -7.55 -16.69 20.68
C TYR A 178 -7.92 -17.91 19.80
N PRO A 179 -7.04 -18.91 19.48
CA PRO A 179 -7.38 -19.95 18.51
C PRO A 179 -8.50 -20.90 18.97
N MET A 180 -8.78 -20.96 20.28
CA MET A 180 -9.88 -21.77 20.85
C MET A 180 -11.23 -21.03 20.91
N PHE A 181 -11.29 -19.77 20.47
CA PHE A 181 -12.47 -18.92 20.58
C PHE A 181 -12.88 -18.42 19.17
N PRO A 182 -13.60 -19.23 18.38
CA PRO A 182 -13.98 -18.86 17.00
C PRO A 182 -14.87 -17.61 16.93
N GLU A 183 -15.73 -17.42 17.92
CA GLU A 183 -16.66 -16.28 17.98
C GLU A 183 -16.04 -14.99 18.57
N ALA A 184 -14.78 -15.05 18.99
CA ALA A 184 -14.07 -13.89 19.53
C ALA A 184 -13.74 -12.88 18.41
N ILE A 185 -13.84 -11.59 18.71
CA ILE A 185 -13.60 -10.51 17.75
C ILE A 185 -12.20 -10.57 17.14
N PRO A 186 -11.11 -10.82 17.91
CA PRO A 186 -9.79 -11.02 17.31
C PRO A 186 -9.73 -12.16 16.30
N THR A 187 -10.48 -13.25 16.53
CA THR A 187 -10.57 -14.41 15.63
C THR A 187 -11.38 -14.08 14.38
N LEU A 188 -12.54 -13.44 14.52
CA LEU A 188 -13.35 -12.98 13.38
C LEU A 188 -12.59 -11.98 12.51
N LEU A 189 -11.80 -11.11 13.12
CA LEU A 189 -10.91 -10.20 12.38
C LEU A 189 -9.82 -10.98 11.63
N ALA A 190 -9.28 -12.05 12.21
CA ALA A 190 -8.31 -12.92 11.54
C ALA A 190 -8.92 -13.69 10.36
N GLU A 191 -10.19 -14.09 10.46
CA GLU A 191 -10.94 -14.64 9.32
C GLU A 191 -11.08 -13.62 8.20
N ALA A 192 -11.51 -12.38 8.52
CA ALA A 192 -11.60 -11.30 7.56
C ALA A 192 -10.23 -11.02 6.87
N VAL A 193 -9.14 -11.14 7.61
CA VAL A 193 -7.78 -11.03 7.08
C VAL A 193 -7.46 -12.14 6.08
N SER A 194 -7.79 -13.40 6.41
CA SER A 194 -7.63 -14.54 5.48
C SER A 194 -8.45 -14.34 4.21
N GLU A 195 -9.70 -13.87 4.37
CA GLU A 195 -10.59 -13.51 3.28
C GLU A 195 -10.07 -12.34 2.43
N SER A 196 -9.15 -11.53 2.94
CA SER A 196 -8.59 -10.36 2.24
C SER A 196 -7.28 -10.63 1.51
N LEU A 197 -6.74 -11.86 1.60
CA LEU A 197 -5.53 -12.23 0.87
C LEU A 197 -5.72 -12.05 -0.65
N GLY A 198 -4.71 -11.45 -1.27
CA GLY A 198 -4.68 -11.10 -2.69
C GLY A 198 -5.18 -9.69 -3.01
N LEU A 199 -5.79 -8.98 -2.06
CA LEU A 199 -6.21 -7.60 -2.26
C LEU A 199 -5.03 -6.62 -2.17
N SER A 200 -5.10 -5.53 -2.94
CA SER A 200 -4.10 -4.46 -2.90
C SER A 200 -4.10 -3.74 -1.55
N GLY A 201 -2.96 -3.17 -1.15
CA GLY A 201 -2.90 -2.38 0.09
C GLY A 201 -3.83 -1.16 0.08
N ARG A 202 -4.08 -0.57 -1.09
CA ARG A 202 -5.06 0.51 -1.26
C ARG A 202 -6.48 0.03 -0.94
N THR A 203 -6.86 -1.14 -1.46
CA THR A 203 -8.16 -1.76 -1.20
C THR A 203 -8.29 -2.13 0.28
N VAL A 204 -7.31 -2.84 0.84
CA VAL A 204 -7.30 -3.24 2.25
C VAL A 204 -7.45 -2.02 3.17
N ARG A 205 -6.75 -0.91 2.91
CA ARG A 205 -6.88 0.30 3.73
C ARG A 205 -8.24 0.99 3.61
N ARG A 206 -8.88 0.92 2.44
CA ARG A 206 -10.20 1.54 2.19
C ARG A 206 -11.36 0.73 2.79
N LEU A 207 -11.23 -0.60 2.81
CA LEU A 207 -12.32 -1.50 3.14
C LEU A 207 -12.98 -1.24 4.50
N PRO A 208 -12.27 -1.01 5.63
CA PRO A 208 -12.91 -0.83 6.93
C PRO A 208 -13.97 0.28 6.95
N ILE A 209 -13.63 1.46 6.43
CA ILE A 209 -14.55 2.60 6.48
C ILE A 209 -15.67 2.46 5.45
N LEU A 210 -15.31 2.02 4.23
CA LEU A 210 -16.28 1.83 3.16
C LEU A 210 -17.31 0.78 3.54
N SER A 211 -16.88 -0.32 4.14
CA SER A 211 -17.76 -1.40 4.57
C SER A 211 -18.72 -0.94 5.66
N LEU A 212 -18.24 -0.13 6.61
CA LEU A 212 -19.10 0.44 7.64
C LEU A 212 -20.15 1.39 7.06
N VAL A 213 -19.77 2.20 6.05
CA VAL A 213 -20.72 3.10 5.36
C VAL A 213 -21.76 2.31 4.56
N MET A 214 -21.35 1.24 3.87
CA MET A 214 -22.21 0.49 2.96
C MET A 214 -23.09 -0.56 3.65
N TYR A 215 -22.59 -1.16 4.74
CA TYR A 215 -23.21 -2.31 5.40
C TYR A 215 -23.42 -2.12 6.91
N GLY A 216 -23.02 -0.97 7.47
CA GLY A 216 -23.28 -0.61 8.86
C GLY A 216 -24.73 -0.17 9.07
N GLU A 217 -25.15 -0.21 10.33
CA GLU A 217 -26.46 0.29 10.77
C GLU A 217 -26.36 1.78 11.12
N GLU A 218 -27.50 2.50 11.10
CA GLU A 218 -27.55 3.91 11.50
C GLU A 218 -27.20 4.07 13.00
N GLY A 219 -26.18 4.89 13.29
CA GLY A 219 -25.77 5.21 14.67
C GLY A 219 -24.33 4.82 14.98
N ARG A 220 -23.99 4.78 16.28
CA ARG A 220 -22.69 4.25 16.72
C ARG A 220 -22.67 2.74 16.53
N SER A 221 -21.62 2.25 15.90
CA SER A 221 -21.42 0.82 15.66
C SER A 221 -20.53 0.23 16.74
N ASP A 222 -20.87 -0.95 17.26
CA ASP A 222 -19.93 -1.73 18.06
C ASP A 222 -18.89 -2.42 17.15
N ILE A 223 -17.82 -2.92 17.75
CA ILE A 223 -16.74 -3.59 17.01
C ILE A 223 -17.22 -4.85 16.28
N ARG A 224 -18.21 -5.58 16.82
CA ARG A 224 -18.73 -6.80 16.21
C ARG A 224 -19.42 -6.49 14.90
N LYS A 225 -20.33 -5.51 14.92
CA LYS A 225 -20.99 -4.99 13.72
C LYS A 225 -19.99 -4.43 12.71
N ALA A 226 -18.95 -3.74 13.17
CA ALA A 226 -17.92 -3.20 12.28
C ALA A 226 -17.11 -4.32 11.57
N VAL A 227 -16.75 -5.39 12.28
CA VAL A 227 -16.08 -6.55 11.68
C VAL A 227 -17.01 -7.30 10.73
N ASP A 228 -18.28 -7.49 11.08
CA ASP A 228 -19.26 -8.12 10.20
C ASP A 228 -19.50 -7.30 8.92
N ALA A 229 -19.59 -5.97 9.04
CA ALA A 229 -19.65 -5.06 7.91
C ALA A 229 -18.40 -5.21 7.03
N LEU A 230 -17.21 -5.19 7.63
CA LEU A 230 -15.93 -5.39 6.93
C LEU A 230 -15.92 -6.68 6.12
N ARG A 231 -16.35 -7.81 6.70
CA ARG A 231 -16.43 -9.10 5.97
C ARG A 231 -17.37 -9.03 4.77
N LYS A 232 -18.53 -8.38 4.91
CA LYS A 232 -19.46 -8.16 3.77
C LYS A 232 -18.80 -7.33 2.66
N GLY A 233 -18.06 -6.28 3.02
CA GLY A 233 -17.35 -5.46 2.04
C GLY A 233 -16.19 -6.19 1.37
N ILE A 234 -15.45 -7.02 2.10
CA ILE A 234 -14.41 -7.90 1.52
C ILE A 234 -15.04 -8.86 0.49
N ALA A 235 -16.15 -9.50 0.85
CA ALA A 235 -16.86 -10.42 -0.05
C ALA A 235 -17.35 -9.73 -1.32
N ALA A 236 -17.91 -8.52 -1.20
CA ALA A 236 -18.34 -7.72 -2.34
C ALA A 236 -17.17 -7.34 -3.27
N GLU A 237 -16.07 -6.83 -2.70
CA GLU A 237 -14.88 -6.45 -3.48
C GLU A 237 -14.26 -7.68 -4.20
N LYS A 238 -14.23 -8.84 -3.54
CA LYS A 238 -13.75 -10.08 -4.18
C LYS A 238 -14.63 -10.53 -5.33
N MET A 239 -15.94 -10.40 -5.21
CA MET A 239 -16.87 -10.72 -6.30
C MET A 239 -16.65 -9.79 -7.50
N THR A 240 -16.45 -8.49 -7.27
CA THR A 240 -16.12 -7.52 -8.33
C THR A 240 -14.82 -7.88 -9.04
N ASN A 241 -13.74 -8.16 -8.29
CA ASN A 241 -12.45 -8.53 -8.88
C ASN A 241 -12.51 -9.83 -9.69
N GLN A 242 -13.34 -10.80 -9.30
CA GLN A 242 -13.53 -12.03 -10.07
C GLN A 242 -14.26 -11.81 -11.39
N LEU A 243 -15.23 -10.90 -11.42
CA LEU A 243 -15.93 -10.52 -12.65
C LEU A 243 -14.99 -9.77 -13.61
N GLU A 244 -14.19 -8.83 -13.11
CA GLU A 244 -13.22 -8.09 -13.92
C GLU A 244 -12.08 -8.95 -14.49
N GLN A 245 -11.78 -10.10 -13.87
CA GLN A 245 -10.77 -11.06 -14.38
C GLN A 245 -11.35 -12.08 -15.37
N ALA A 246 -12.67 -12.14 -15.52
CA ALA A 246 -13.35 -13.07 -16.43
C ALA A 246 -13.64 -12.45 -17.82
N ASP A 247 -13.53 -11.13 -17.94
CA ASP A 247 -13.66 -10.33 -19.18
C ASP A 247 -12.30 -10.02 -19.81
#